data_AF-A0A9W9HB31-F1
#
_entry.id   AF-A0A9W9HB31-F1
#
_cell.length_a   1.000
_cell.length_b   1.000
_cell.length_c   1.000
_cell.angle_alpha   90.00
_cell.angle_beta   90.00
_cell.angle_gamma   90.00
#
_symmetry.space_group_name_H-M   'P 1'
#
loop_
_entity.id
_entity.type
_entity.pdbx_description
1 polymer ?
#
loop_
_entity_poly.entity_id
_entity_poly.type
_entity_poly.pdbx_seq_one_letter_code
_entity_poly.pdbx_strand_id
1 'polypeptide(L)'
;MMRPNSATLTPGRLGCFAGLCGKSLTMPRKRARTSPSPDKTRPPTPLHEQNEQNEQSATSSGYCYMKKLTPRERVDMILAYMREHHRWSIKDLIYHMVLAPSSKMNAHSETRRAKLVSQAIYGQPEVVKQLASVSKDIYTIGASDQVSRLQSELKELGRRNILGEFEPDADPAHMDIPNLATRAQAKAPELWGLLVSIMTPPKSSRDTSTVYQGSIFTILSILASAFAPRKSNNIPTLIGLYLLAMGVKRRVITFLAGLGINSAYQTIMDRQKELPDSKQLEMRLNKDIRSIFPPEIFAPMSHKMSHKISHTISFVHNSQNQPVSQT
;
A
#
# COMPACT_ATOMS: atom_id res chain seq x y z
N MET A 1 21.76 -0.41 41.49
CA MET A 1 21.88 -0.10 40.05
C MET A 1 21.91 -1.41 39.27
N MET A 2 20.76 -1.83 38.73
CA MET A 2 20.63 -3.06 37.93
C MET A 2 20.36 -2.69 36.47
N ARG A 3 21.12 -3.26 35.54
CA ARG A 3 20.91 -3.15 34.09
C ARG A 3 19.86 -4.18 33.65
N PRO A 4 18.91 -3.86 32.76
CA PRO A 4 18.05 -4.86 32.16
C PRO A 4 18.67 -5.47 30.90
N ASN A 5 18.51 -6.79 30.79
CA ASN A 5 18.92 -7.62 29.67
C ASN A 5 18.08 -7.35 28.41
N SER A 6 18.76 -7.15 27.28
CA SER A 6 18.18 -7.07 25.95
C SER A 6 17.91 -8.48 25.40
N ALA A 7 16.64 -8.84 25.25
CA ALA A 7 16.21 -10.07 24.58
C ALA A 7 16.19 -9.89 23.06
N THR A 8 16.91 -10.77 22.37
CA THR A 8 17.05 -10.87 20.92
C THR A 8 15.79 -11.52 20.33
N LEU A 9 15.03 -10.77 19.52
CA LEU A 9 13.90 -11.28 18.74
C LEU A 9 14.40 -11.80 17.39
N THR A 10 14.17 -13.08 17.12
CA THR A 10 14.40 -13.75 15.84
C THR A 10 13.31 -13.38 14.82
N PRO A 11 13.65 -13.16 13.54
CA PRO A 11 12.66 -12.85 12.51
C PRO A 11 11.95 -14.12 12.03
N GLY A 12 10.62 -14.14 12.21
CA GLY A 12 9.74 -15.17 11.70
C GLY A 12 9.63 -15.16 10.17
N ARG A 13 9.69 -16.36 9.59
CA ARG A 13 9.45 -16.67 8.16
C ARG A 13 8.15 -16.04 7.66
N LEU A 14 8.27 -15.14 6.67
CA LEU A 14 7.16 -14.71 5.82
C LEU A 14 6.78 -15.85 4.88
N GLY A 15 5.54 -16.33 5.01
CA GLY A 15 4.94 -17.31 4.11
C GLY A 15 4.61 -16.68 2.75
N CYS A 16 5.08 -17.31 1.69
CA CYS A 16 4.72 -17.00 0.31
C CYS A 16 3.23 -17.25 0.07
N PHE A 17 2.46 -16.21 -0.24
CA PHE A 17 1.15 -16.34 -0.86
C PHE A 17 1.34 -16.52 -2.38
N ALA A 18 1.39 -17.78 -2.82
CA ALA A 18 1.30 -18.12 -4.23
C ALA A 18 -0.18 -18.10 -4.65
N GLY A 19 -0.50 -17.21 -5.60
CA GLY A 19 -1.81 -17.16 -6.26
C GLY A 19 -2.05 -18.43 -7.07
N LEU A 20 -3.17 -19.09 -6.76
CA LEU A 20 -3.64 -20.28 -7.46
C LEU A 20 -4.13 -19.90 -8.87
N CYS A 21 -3.36 -20.38 -9.85
CA CYS A 21 -3.71 -20.46 -11.25
C CYS A 21 -4.85 -21.46 -11.45
N GLY A 22 -5.93 -21.01 -12.08
CA GLY A 22 -7.06 -21.85 -12.47
C GLY A 22 -6.61 -22.88 -13.52
N LYS A 23 -6.61 -24.15 -13.14
CA LYS A 23 -6.57 -25.28 -14.08
C LYS A 23 -7.74 -26.20 -13.78
N SER A 24 -8.70 -26.17 -14.70
CA SER A 24 -9.73 -27.19 -14.87
C SER A 24 -9.04 -28.53 -15.10
N LEU A 25 -9.18 -29.45 -14.16
CA LEU A 25 -8.72 -30.83 -14.29
C LEU A 25 -9.90 -31.77 -14.06
N THR A 26 -10.29 -32.36 -15.17
CA THR A 26 -11.15 -33.52 -15.33
C THR A 26 -10.74 -34.66 -14.40
N MET A 27 -11.73 -35.21 -13.69
CA MET A 27 -11.61 -36.39 -12.82
C MET A 27 -11.47 -37.67 -13.63
N PRO A 28 -10.57 -38.60 -13.24
CA PRO A 28 -10.78 -40.02 -13.46
C PRO A 28 -11.02 -40.75 -12.14
N ARG A 29 -12.23 -41.30 -12.09
CA ARG A 29 -12.71 -42.38 -11.22
C ARG A 29 -11.82 -43.62 -11.39
N LYS A 30 -11.24 -44.17 -10.31
CA LYS A 30 -10.94 -45.62 -10.20
C LYS A 30 -10.75 -46.08 -8.74
N ARG A 31 -11.37 -47.23 -8.48
CA ARG A 31 -11.45 -47.99 -7.23
C ARG A 31 -10.08 -48.59 -6.85
N ALA A 32 -9.85 -48.82 -5.56
CA ALA A 32 -9.41 -50.13 -5.09
C ALA A 32 -9.69 -50.28 -3.58
N ARG A 33 -10.50 -51.28 -3.27
CA ARG A 33 -10.61 -51.97 -1.97
C ARG A 33 -9.29 -52.72 -1.72
N THR A 34 -8.74 -52.62 -0.52
CA THR A 34 -7.89 -53.68 0.06
C THR A 34 -8.00 -53.68 1.58
N SER A 35 -8.77 -54.67 2.04
CA SER A 35 -8.54 -55.63 3.11
C SER A 35 -8.09 -55.24 4.55
N PRO A 36 -8.62 -55.95 5.56
CA PRO A 36 -8.40 -55.73 6.99
C PRO A 36 -7.30 -56.65 7.58
N SER A 37 -6.76 -56.30 8.76
CA SER A 37 -6.00 -57.21 9.63
C SER A 37 -5.80 -56.61 11.04
N PRO A 38 -5.37 -57.36 12.06
CA PRO A 38 -6.29 -57.96 13.02
C PRO A 38 -5.99 -57.57 14.49
N ASP A 39 -7.02 -57.80 15.30
CA ASP A 39 -7.00 -58.35 16.66
C ASP A 39 -5.73 -58.16 17.53
N LYS A 40 -5.86 -57.32 18.55
CA LYS A 40 -5.09 -57.44 19.80
C LYS A 40 -6.03 -57.33 21.00
N THR A 41 -6.40 -58.52 21.46
CA THR A 41 -6.73 -58.93 22.83
C THR A 41 -6.25 -57.95 23.90
N ARG A 42 -7.19 -57.39 24.67
CA ARG A 42 -6.93 -56.71 25.94
C ARG A 42 -7.74 -57.39 27.05
N PRO A 43 -7.12 -57.76 28.19
CA PRO A 43 -7.79 -58.48 29.27
C PRO A 43 -8.76 -57.60 30.08
N PRO A 44 -9.75 -58.21 30.76
CA PRO A 44 -10.77 -57.51 31.55
C PRO A 44 -10.17 -57.00 32.86
N THR A 45 -10.38 -55.72 33.15
CA THR A 45 -10.07 -55.11 34.46
C THR A 45 -11.39 -54.83 35.18
N PRO A 46 -11.47 -55.06 36.51
CA PRO A 46 -12.73 -55.31 37.20
C PRO A 46 -13.57 -54.06 37.40
N LEU A 47 -14.89 -54.32 37.41
CA LEU A 47 -15.96 -53.50 37.95
C LEU A 47 -15.54 -52.86 39.28
N HIS A 48 -15.47 -51.53 39.31
CA HIS A 48 -15.69 -50.80 40.54
C HIS A 48 -17.00 -50.02 40.42
N GLU A 49 -17.91 -50.45 41.28
CA GLU A 49 -19.21 -49.87 41.60
C GLU A 49 -19.18 -48.36 41.81
N GLN A 50 -20.22 -47.74 41.22
CA GLN A 50 -21.11 -46.78 41.84
C GLN A 50 -20.45 -45.63 42.59
N ASN A 51 -20.43 -44.47 41.94
CA ASN A 51 -20.71 -43.24 42.67
C ASN A 51 -21.62 -42.33 41.83
N GLU A 52 -22.89 -42.35 42.21
CA GLU A 52 -23.87 -41.27 42.18
C GLU A 52 -23.82 -40.35 40.95
N GLN A 53 -24.42 -40.85 39.87
CA GLN A 53 -25.06 -40.02 38.86
C GLN A 53 -26.20 -39.24 39.52
N ASN A 54 -25.86 -38.06 40.02
CA ASN A 54 -26.83 -37.04 40.37
C ASN A 54 -27.50 -36.58 39.07
N GLU A 55 -28.70 -37.11 38.82
CA GLU A 55 -29.63 -36.73 37.77
C GLU A 55 -30.04 -35.25 37.94
N GLN A 56 -29.15 -34.34 37.57
CA GLN A 56 -29.59 -33.10 36.96
C GLN A 56 -29.83 -33.42 35.49
N SER A 57 -30.97 -34.04 35.24
CA SER A 57 -31.69 -33.96 33.98
C SER A 57 -31.98 -32.47 33.72
N ALA A 58 -30.94 -31.75 33.30
CA ALA A 58 -31.05 -30.43 32.73
C ALA A 58 -31.98 -30.60 31.55
N THR A 59 -33.24 -30.29 31.81
CA THR A 59 -34.32 -30.21 30.84
C THR A 59 -33.72 -29.60 29.60
N SER A 60 -33.62 -30.42 28.55
CA SER A 60 -33.39 -29.94 27.19
C SER A 60 -34.56 -29.01 26.92
N SER A 61 -34.40 -27.76 27.36
CA SER A 61 -35.32 -26.66 27.14
C SER A 61 -35.27 -26.47 25.65
N GLY A 62 -36.11 -27.24 24.95
CA GLY A 62 -36.20 -27.25 23.52
C GLY A 62 -36.38 -25.80 23.10
N TYR A 63 -35.35 -25.24 22.48
CA TYR A 63 -35.39 -23.89 21.96
C TYR A 63 -36.52 -23.87 20.92
N CYS A 64 -37.71 -23.46 21.36
CA CYS A 64 -38.88 -23.42 20.51
C CYS A 64 -38.68 -22.26 19.53
N TYR A 65 -38.43 -22.59 18.27
CA TYR A 65 -38.29 -21.59 17.23
C TYR A 65 -39.61 -20.80 17.11
N MET A 66 -39.60 -19.55 17.57
CA MET A 66 -40.76 -18.67 17.50
C MET A 66 -40.98 -18.18 16.06
N LYS A 67 -41.93 -18.80 15.36
CA LYS A 67 -42.17 -18.58 13.92
C LYS A 67 -42.70 -17.18 13.53
N LYS A 68 -43.15 -16.35 14.48
CA LYS A 68 -43.90 -15.10 14.19
C LYS A 68 -43.20 -13.79 14.59
N LEU A 69 -41.94 -13.83 15.01
CA LEU A 69 -41.22 -12.61 15.39
C LEU A 69 -40.72 -11.84 14.17
N THR A 70 -40.99 -10.54 14.15
CA THR A 70 -40.39 -9.58 13.20
C THR A 70 -38.88 -9.52 13.39
N PRO A 71 -38.10 -9.10 12.38
CA PRO A 71 -36.64 -8.97 12.51
C PRO A 71 -36.23 -8.07 13.68
N ARG A 72 -36.99 -7.00 13.95
CA ARG A 72 -36.72 -6.08 15.06
C ARG A 72 -36.93 -6.75 16.42
N GLU A 73 -38.07 -7.40 16.62
CA GLU A 73 -38.36 -8.12 17.88
C GLU A 73 -37.34 -9.23 18.15
N ARG A 74 -36.86 -9.92 17.10
CA ARG A 74 -35.78 -10.91 17.24
C ARG A 74 -34.50 -10.28 17.77
N VAL A 75 -34.10 -9.12 17.23
CA VAL A 75 -32.91 -8.40 17.70
C VAL A 75 -33.09 -7.99 19.15
N ASP A 76 -34.23 -7.39 19.51
CA ASP A 76 -34.50 -6.93 20.88
C ASP A 76 -34.49 -8.10 21.88
N MET A 77 -35.07 -9.25 21.52
CA MET A 77 -35.05 -10.47 22.32
C MET A 77 -33.62 -11.02 22.50
N ILE A 78 -32.80 -11.03 21.44
CA ILE A 78 -31.39 -11.46 21.53
C ILE A 78 -30.61 -10.54 22.47
N LEU A 79 -30.80 -9.22 22.35
CA LEU A 79 -30.12 -8.25 23.21
C LEU A 79 -30.53 -8.36 24.67
N ALA A 80 -31.82 -8.56 24.94
CA ALA A 80 -32.34 -8.80 26.29
C ALA A 80 -31.71 -10.07 26.88
N TYR A 81 -31.76 -11.18 26.14
CA TYR A 81 -31.15 -12.44 26.56
C TYR A 81 -29.66 -12.30 26.87
N MET A 82 -28.89 -11.64 25.99
CA MET A 82 -27.47 -11.39 26.22
C MET A 82 -27.20 -10.58 27.48
N ARG A 83 -28.02 -9.56 27.75
CA ARG A 83 -27.87 -8.71 28.93
C ARG A 83 -28.24 -9.46 30.21
N GLU A 84 -29.31 -10.23 30.20
CA GLU A 84 -29.81 -10.96 31.36
C GLU A 84 -28.90 -12.13 31.74
N HIS A 85 -28.49 -12.94 30.76
CA HIS A 85 -27.75 -14.18 31.04
C HIS A 85 -26.23 -14.02 31.04
N HIS A 86 -25.70 -13.09 30.24
CA HIS A 86 -24.24 -12.92 30.09
C HIS A 86 -23.74 -11.56 30.58
N ARG A 87 -24.63 -10.61 30.89
CA ARG A 87 -24.29 -9.22 31.22
C ARG A 87 -23.44 -8.55 30.15
N TRP A 88 -23.61 -8.94 28.89
CA TRP A 88 -22.84 -8.42 27.76
C TRP A 88 -23.60 -7.32 27.03
N SER A 89 -22.87 -6.28 26.63
CA SER A 89 -23.31 -5.35 25.59
C SER A 89 -22.98 -5.88 24.18
N ILE A 90 -23.47 -5.20 23.14
CA ILE A 90 -23.09 -5.50 21.74
C ILE A 90 -21.58 -5.36 21.56
N LYS A 91 -20.97 -4.37 22.21
CA LYS A 91 -19.52 -4.15 22.17
C LYS A 91 -18.77 -5.36 22.75
N ASP A 92 -19.21 -5.86 23.90
CA ASP A 92 -18.57 -7.01 24.56
C ASP A 92 -18.74 -8.29 23.73
N LEU A 93 -19.91 -8.48 23.13
CA LEU A 93 -20.14 -9.60 22.21
C LEU A 93 -19.17 -9.56 21.03
N ILE A 94 -19.07 -8.42 20.34
CA ILE A 94 -18.17 -8.28 19.19
C ILE A 94 -16.71 -8.52 19.64
N TYR A 95 -16.31 -7.95 20.78
CA TYR A 95 -14.99 -8.15 21.35
C TYR A 95 -14.68 -9.64 21.58
N HIS A 96 -15.56 -10.36 22.29
CA HIS A 96 -15.36 -11.77 22.59
C HIS A 96 -15.52 -12.68 21.36
N MET A 97 -16.38 -12.33 20.41
CA MET A 97 -16.49 -13.05 19.15
C MET A 97 -15.18 -13.03 18.37
N VAL A 98 -14.45 -11.91 18.40
CA VAL A 98 -13.19 -11.77 17.67
C VAL A 98 -12.01 -12.35 18.47
N LEU A 99 -11.92 -12.07 19.77
CA LEU A 99 -10.68 -12.28 20.55
C LEU A 99 -10.70 -13.44 21.54
N ALA A 100 -11.86 -14.00 21.90
CA ALA A 100 -11.89 -15.06 22.90
C ALA A 100 -11.24 -16.36 22.37
N PRO A 101 -10.40 -17.06 23.14
CA PRO A 101 -9.77 -18.29 22.66
C PRO A 101 -10.81 -19.37 22.36
N SER A 102 -10.60 -20.15 21.29
CA SER A 102 -11.50 -21.27 20.96
C SER A 102 -11.32 -22.42 21.95
N SER A 103 -12.34 -22.71 22.77
CA SER A 103 -12.29 -23.74 23.81
C SER A 103 -12.64 -25.17 23.34
N LYS A 104 -13.32 -25.33 22.19
CA LYS A 104 -13.88 -26.63 21.74
C LYS A 104 -13.37 -27.01 20.34
N MET A 105 -13.16 -28.31 20.09
CA MET A 105 -12.74 -28.86 18.78
C MET A 105 -13.64 -28.45 17.61
N ASN A 106 -14.92 -28.16 17.86
CA ASN A 106 -15.90 -27.81 16.82
C ASN A 106 -16.24 -26.31 16.77
N ALA A 107 -15.58 -25.48 17.57
CA ALA A 107 -15.80 -24.03 17.53
C ALA A 107 -15.13 -23.42 16.29
N HIS A 108 -15.73 -22.36 15.72
CA HIS A 108 -15.04 -21.57 14.70
C HIS A 108 -13.73 -21.00 15.26
N SER A 109 -12.66 -21.07 14.47
CA SER A 109 -11.39 -20.42 14.80
C SER A 109 -11.54 -18.91 14.94
N GLU A 110 -10.68 -18.28 15.72
CA GLU A 110 -10.64 -16.82 15.93
C GLU A 110 -10.60 -16.07 14.59
N THR A 111 -9.71 -16.48 13.67
CA THR A 111 -9.62 -15.90 12.33
C THR A 111 -10.92 -16.00 11.55
N ARG A 112 -11.62 -17.15 11.63
CA ARG A 112 -12.89 -17.34 10.94
C ARG A 112 -13.99 -16.46 11.54
N ARG A 113 -14.06 -16.34 12.87
CA ARG A 113 -15.04 -15.48 13.54
C ARG A 113 -14.78 -14.00 13.22
N ALA A 114 -13.53 -13.55 13.30
CA ALA A 114 -13.12 -12.20 12.91
C ALA A 114 -13.50 -11.90 11.44
N LYS A 115 -13.25 -12.85 10.54
CA LYS A 115 -13.66 -12.73 9.12
C LYS A 115 -15.16 -12.63 8.95
N LEU A 116 -15.95 -13.44 9.67
CA LEU A 116 -17.42 -13.39 9.60
C LEU A 116 -17.97 -12.06 10.13
N VAL A 117 -17.42 -11.55 11.24
CA VAL A 117 -17.80 -10.23 11.78
C VAL A 117 -17.44 -9.13 10.79
N SER A 118 -16.22 -9.14 10.25
CA SER A 118 -15.78 -8.20 9.21
C SER A 118 -16.69 -8.25 7.97
N GLN A 119 -17.04 -9.45 7.50
CA GLN A 119 -17.94 -9.62 6.35
C GLN A 119 -19.38 -9.16 6.66
N ALA A 120 -19.86 -9.37 7.88
CA ALA A 120 -21.18 -8.89 8.28
C ALA A 120 -21.25 -7.35 8.34
N ILE A 121 -20.17 -6.70 8.78
CA ILE A 121 -20.09 -5.23 8.87
C ILE A 121 -19.82 -4.62 7.50
N TYR A 122 -18.76 -5.04 6.81
CA TYR A 122 -18.27 -4.42 5.58
C TYR A 122 -18.83 -5.02 4.29
N GLY A 123 -19.41 -6.23 4.34
CA GLY A 123 -20.02 -6.87 3.18
C GLY A 123 -21.41 -6.36 2.83
N GLN A 124 -22.03 -5.55 3.71
CA GLN A 124 -23.36 -4.95 3.49
C GLN A 124 -23.21 -3.42 3.49
N PRO A 125 -23.27 -2.74 2.33
CA PRO A 125 -23.02 -1.31 2.24
C PRO A 125 -24.05 -0.48 3.04
N GLU A 126 -25.27 -0.99 3.21
CA GLU A 126 -26.33 -0.38 4.00
C GLU A 126 -25.96 -0.31 5.49
N VAL A 127 -25.32 -1.36 6.02
CA VAL A 127 -24.85 -1.41 7.41
C VAL A 127 -23.77 -0.38 7.62
N VAL A 128 -22.77 -0.32 6.73
CA VAL A 128 -21.69 0.69 6.80
C VAL A 128 -22.25 2.11 6.72
N LYS A 129 -23.20 2.36 5.82
CA LYS A 129 -23.83 3.67 5.66
C LYS A 129 -24.61 4.10 6.90
N GLN A 130 -25.34 3.18 7.52
CA GLN A 130 -26.10 3.47 8.75
C GLN A 130 -25.17 3.66 9.95
N LEU A 131 -24.12 2.88 10.03
CA LEU A 131 -23.08 3.02 11.04
C LEU A 131 -22.40 4.39 10.94
N ALA A 132 -22.02 4.79 9.72
CA ALA A 132 -21.43 6.07 9.40
C ALA A 132 -22.33 7.28 9.70
N SER A 133 -23.66 7.14 9.56
CA SER A 133 -24.60 8.23 9.84
C SER A 133 -24.76 8.50 11.34
N VAL A 134 -24.60 7.46 12.16
CA VAL A 134 -24.75 7.55 13.62
C VAL A 134 -23.45 7.95 14.31
N SER A 135 -22.30 7.49 13.80
CA SER A 135 -20.98 7.81 14.38
C SER A 135 -19.98 8.20 13.30
N LYS A 136 -19.43 9.42 13.45
CA LYS A 136 -18.29 9.87 12.65
C LYS A 136 -17.02 9.06 12.96
N ASP A 137 -16.97 8.37 14.10
CA ASP A 137 -15.78 7.67 14.57
C ASP A 137 -15.40 6.47 13.69
N ILE A 138 -16.36 5.95 12.94
CA ILE A 138 -16.13 4.82 12.04
C ILE A 138 -15.19 5.20 10.89
N TYR A 139 -15.30 6.45 10.43
CA TYR A 139 -14.34 7.00 9.48
C TYR A 139 -13.03 7.35 10.16
N THR A 140 -13.04 7.91 11.38
CA THR A 140 -11.81 8.40 12.02
C THR A 140 -10.93 7.26 12.52
N ILE A 141 -11.49 6.22 13.15
CA ILE A 141 -10.72 5.09 13.69
C ILE A 141 -10.10 4.30 12.53
N GLY A 142 -10.91 3.94 11.53
CA GLY A 142 -10.44 3.24 10.34
C GLY A 142 -9.39 4.06 9.58
N ALA A 143 -9.63 5.36 9.41
CA ALA A 143 -8.68 6.25 8.76
C ALA A 143 -7.40 6.43 9.59
N SER A 144 -7.46 6.47 10.92
CA SER A 144 -6.27 6.74 11.75
C SER A 144 -5.22 5.63 11.65
N ASP A 145 -5.64 4.36 11.74
CA ASP A 145 -4.73 3.22 11.60
C ASP A 145 -4.21 3.10 10.16
N GLN A 146 -5.09 3.25 9.17
CA GLN A 146 -4.70 3.25 7.77
C GLN A 146 -3.71 4.39 7.46
N VAL A 147 -3.98 5.62 7.92
CA VAL A 147 -3.10 6.78 7.75
C VAL A 147 -1.75 6.52 8.42
N SER A 148 -1.72 5.95 9.62
CA SER A 148 -0.47 5.59 10.29
C SER A 148 0.35 4.59 9.45
N ARG A 149 -0.29 3.56 8.89
CA ARG A 149 0.35 2.60 7.98
C ARG A 149 0.87 3.27 6.71
N LEU A 150 0.06 4.09 6.04
CA LEU A 150 0.47 4.83 4.83
C LEU A 150 1.61 5.83 5.11
N GLN A 151 1.60 6.50 6.27
CA GLN A 151 2.69 7.37 6.70
C GLN A 151 3.98 6.59 6.95
N SER A 152 3.88 5.38 7.50
CA SER A 152 5.04 4.50 7.68
C SER A 152 5.61 4.06 6.33
N GLU A 153 4.77 3.71 5.35
CA GLU A 153 5.19 3.40 3.98
C GLU A 153 5.84 4.60 3.29
N LEU A 154 5.27 5.81 3.42
CA LEU A 154 5.87 7.05 2.90
C LEU A 154 7.25 7.33 3.51
N LYS A 155 7.40 7.08 4.82
CA LYS A 155 8.69 7.21 5.51
C LYS A 155 9.71 6.20 4.99
N GLU A 156 9.30 4.97 4.70
CA GLU A 156 10.16 3.95 4.08
C GLU A 156 10.56 4.32 2.65
N LEU A 157 9.64 4.85 1.85
CA LEU A 157 9.90 5.34 0.49
C LEU A 157 10.96 6.44 0.46
N GLY A 158 10.93 7.34 1.45
CA GLY A 158 11.91 8.42 1.60
C GLY A 158 13.30 7.99 2.05
N ARG A 159 13.54 6.70 2.33
CA ARG A 159 14.89 6.20 2.66
C ARG A 159 15.77 6.12 1.41
N ARG A 160 17.09 6.12 1.61
CA ARG A 160 18.12 6.28 0.56
C ARG A 160 17.95 5.37 -0.67
N ASN A 161 17.42 4.17 -0.50
CA ASN A 161 17.46 3.13 -1.54
C ASN A 161 16.33 3.18 -2.58
N ILE A 162 15.38 4.12 -2.48
CA ILE A 162 14.19 4.16 -3.36
C ILE A 162 14.00 5.58 -3.95
N LEU A 163 13.54 6.53 -3.15
CA LEU A 163 13.36 7.95 -3.54
C LEU A 163 14.35 8.87 -2.83
N GLY A 164 15.48 8.29 -2.41
CA GLY A 164 16.37 8.77 -1.36
C GLY A 164 17.02 10.15 -1.51
N GLU A 165 18.12 10.31 -0.78
CA GLU A 165 18.93 11.52 -0.85
C GLU A 165 19.59 11.63 -2.23
N PHE A 166 19.69 12.84 -2.75
CA PHE A 166 20.43 13.11 -3.97
C PHE A 166 21.92 12.93 -3.69
N GLU A 167 22.53 11.95 -4.34
CA GLU A 167 23.96 11.67 -4.26
C GLU A 167 24.62 12.23 -5.54
N PRO A 168 25.40 13.32 -5.45
CA PRO A 168 25.98 13.97 -6.64
C PRO A 168 27.01 13.08 -7.35
N ASP A 169 27.63 12.17 -6.60
CA ASP A 169 28.64 11.24 -7.12
C ASP A 169 28.03 9.94 -7.67
N ALA A 170 26.72 9.72 -7.48
CA ALA A 170 26.06 8.52 -7.99
C ALA A 170 25.97 8.58 -9.52
N ASP A 171 26.43 7.53 -10.18
CA ASP A 171 26.31 7.42 -11.63
C ASP A 171 24.81 7.35 -12.02
N PRO A 172 24.28 8.28 -12.83
CA PRO A 172 22.90 8.20 -13.31
C PRO A 172 22.61 6.89 -14.04
N ALA A 173 23.60 6.25 -14.66
CA ALA A 173 23.45 4.94 -15.29
C ALA A 173 23.16 3.80 -14.31
N HIS A 174 23.48 3.98 -13.01
CA HIS A 174 23.13 3.03 -11.95
C HIS A 174 21.73 3.26 -11.36
N MET A 175 21.05 4.34 -11.75
CA MET A 175 19.64 4.47 -11.43
C MET A 175 18.83 3.54 -12.32
N ASP A 176 18.47 2.39 -11.75
CA ASP A 176 17.55 1.44 -12.37
C ASP A 176 16.13 2.00 -12.37
N ILE A 177 15.90 2.94 -13.29
CA ILE A 177 14.65 3.68 -13.47
C ILE A 177 13.50 2.78 -13.91
N PRO A 178 13.69 1.80 -14.83
CA PRO A 178 12.64 0.84 -15.17
C PRO A 178 12.09 0.09 -13.95
N ASN A 179 12.95 -0.26 -12.98
CA ASN A 179 12.54 -0.95 -11.76
C ASN A 179 12.25 -0.02 -10.57
N LEU A 180 12.19 1.31 -10.75
CA LEU A 180 11.81 2.22 -9.65
C LEU A 180 10.38 1.99 -9.19
N ALA A 181 9.46 1.80 -10.14
CA ALA A 181 8.04 1.54 -9.83
C ALA A 181 7.86 0.24 -9.03
N THR A 182 8.55 -0.84 -9.44
CA THR A 182 8.48 -2.13 -8.75
C THR A 182 9.09 -2.07 -7.36
N ARG A 183 10.22 -1.35 -7.19
CA ARG A 183 10.83 -1.09 -5.87
C ARG A 183 9.95 -0.25 -4.96
N ALA A 184 9.32 0.80 -5.50
CA ALA A 184 8.38 1.62 -4.75
C ALA A 184 7.15 0.82 -4.31
N GLN A 185 6.58 0.03 -5.22
CA GLN A 185 5.45 -0.86 -4.91
C GLN A 185 5.82 -1.88 -3.82
N ALA A 186 7.02 -2.46 -3.85
CA ALA A 186 7.47 -3.41 -2.84
C ALA A 186 7.61 -2.79 -1.43
N LYS A 187 7.71 -1.46 -1.35
CA LYS A 187 7.98 -0.72 -0.11
C LYS A 187 6.76 0.05 0.40
N ALA A 188 5.82 0.35 -0.50
CA ALA A 188 4.55 0.97 -0.18
C ALA A 188 3.37 0.25 -0.87
N PRO A 189 3.14 -1.05 -0.56
CA PRO A 189 2.11 -1.84 -1.22
C PRO A 189 0.69 -1.34 -0.93
N GLU A 190 0.39 -0.87 0.29
CA GLU A 190 -0.95 -0.37 0.63
C GLU A 190 -1.25 0.95 -0.10
N LEU A 191 -0.31 1.89 -0.07
CA LEU A 191 -0.45 3.17 -0.76
C LEU A 191 -0.53 2.99 -2.28
N TRP A 192 0.29 2.10 -2.84
CA TRP A 192 0.23 1.75 -4.26
C TRP A 192 -1.14 1.14 -4.61
N GLY A 193 -1.63 0.18 -3.83
CA GLY A 193 -2.94 -0.44 -4.04
C GLY A 193 -4.10 0.56 -3.94
N LEU A 194 -4.00 1.54 -3.04
CA LEU A 194 -4.96 2.62 -2.90
C LEU A 194 -4.98 3.50 -4.16
N LEU A 195 -3.82 3.94 -4.64
CA LEU A 195 -3.71 4.75 -5.85
C LEU A 195 -4.21 4.00 -7.09
N VAL A 196 -3.87 2.71 -7.23
CA VAL A 196 -4.41 1.85 -8.29
C VAL A 196 -5.94 1.80 -8.21
N SER A 197 -6.50 1.61 -7.01
CA SER A 197 -7.95 1.53 -6.81
C SER A 197 -8.67 2.84 -7.15
N ILE A 198 -8.06 3.99 -6.84
CA ILE A 198 -8.60 5.32 -7.17
C ILE A 198 -8.51 5.61 -8.67
N MET A 199 -7.40 5.23 -9.31
CA MET A 199 -7.13 5.53 -10.71
C MET A 199 -7.76 4.54 -11.69
N THR A 200 -8.15 3.35 -11.22
CA THR A 200 -8.79 2.34 -12.07
C THR A 200 -10.25 2.75 -12.34
N PRO A 201 -10.63 3.04 -13.59
CA PRO A 201 -12.01 3.40 -13.88
C PRO A 201 -12.91 2.17 -13.72
N PRO A 202 -14.18 2.35 -13.29
CA PRO A 202 -15.07 1.26 -12.87
C PRO A 202 -15.45 0.26 -13.98
N LYS A 203 -15.10 0.54 -15.24
CA LYS A 203 -15.45 -0.27 -16.41
C LYS A 203 -14.25 -0.66 -17.29
N SER A 204 -13.01 -0.51 -16.79
CA SER A 204 -11.83 -0.94 -17.54
C SER A 204 -11.79 -2.47 -17.60
N SER A 205 -12.01 -3.01 -18.81
CA SER A 205 -12.05 -4.45 -19.08
C SER A 205 -10.71 -5.03 -19.55
N ARG A 206 -9.63 -4.25 -19.65
CA ARG A 206 -8.33 -4.75 -20.19
C ARG A 206 -7.12 -4.08 -19.53
N ASP A 207 -6.00 -4.81 -19.58
CA ASP A 207 -4.63 -4.57 -19.09
C ASP A 207 -4.11 -3.11 -19.13
N THR A 208 -4.77 -2.22 -18.41
CA THR A 208 -4.40 -0.80 -18.26
C THR A 208 -3.46 -0.58 -17.08
N SER A 209 -3.09 -1.64 -16.36
CA SER A 209 -2.28 -1.56 -15.14
C SER A 209 -0.85 -1.05 -15.40
N THR A 210 -0.27 -1.31 -16.58
CA THR A 210 1.07 -0.82 -16.95
C THR A 210 1.06 0.66 -17.32
N VAL A 211 -0.03 1.15 -17.92
CA VAL A 211 -0.16 2.53 -18.41
C VAL A 211 -0.07 3.55 -17.27
N TYR A 212 -0.60 3.21 -16.08
CA TYR A 212 -0.63 4.13 -14.95
C TYR A 212 0.58 4.05 -14.03
N GLN A 213 1.51 3.10 -14.22
CA GLN A 213 2.63 2.91 -13.29
C GLN A 213 3.49 4.17 -13.14
N GLY A 214 3.82 4.85 -14.25
CA GLY A 214 4.59 6.09 -14.20
C GLY A 214 3.85 7.23 -13.49
N SER A 215 2.53 7.32 -13.68
CA SER A 215 1.69 8.33 -13.01
C SER A 215 1.57 8.06 -11.50
N ILE A 216 1.32 6.81 -11.12
CA ILE A 216 1.26 6.37 -9.71
C ILE A 216 2.59 6.65 -9.03
N PHE A 217 3.70 6.27 -9.67
CA PHE A 217 5.04 6.52 -9.16
C PHE A 217 5.34 8.02 -9.00
N THR A 218 4.91 8.85 -9.95
CA THR A 218 5.06 10.31 -9.86
C THR A 218 4.27 10.87 -8.67
N ILE A 219 3.02 10.44 -8.48
CA ILE A 219 2.20 10.83 -7.33
C ILE A 219 2.88 10.40 -6.02
N LEU A 220 3.40 9.18 -5.95
CA LEU A 220 4.17 8.70 -4.79
C LEU A 220 5.41 9.54 -4.51
N SER A 221 6.14 9.94 -5.54
CA SER A 221 7.30 10.82 -5.44
C SER A 221 6.93 12.18 -4.85
N ILE A 222 5.83 12.77 -5.32
CA ILE A 222 5.28 14.04 -4.80
C ILE A 222 4.88 13.88 -3.34
N LEU A 223 4.14 12.81 -2.99
CA LEU A 223 3.71 12.55 -1.61
C LEU A 223 4.90 12.33 -0.67
N ALA A 224 5.91 11.57 -1.10
CA ALA A 224 7.13 11.34 -0.33
C ALA A 224 7.88 12.66 -0.10
N SER A 225 8.05 13.47 -1.15
CA SER A 225 8.70 14.79 -1.06
C SER A 225 7.93 15.75 -0.14
N ALA A 226 6.60 15.78 -0.22
CA ALA A 226 5.77 16.60 0.67
C ALA A 226 5.86 16.15 2.14
N PHE A 227 5.97 14.84 2.39
CA PHE A 227 6.09 14.27 3.73
C PHE A 227 7.48 14.53 4.36
N ALA A 228 8.55 14.49 3.57
CA ALA A 228 9.92 14.71 4.06
C ALA A 228 10.77 15.60 3.11
N PRO A 229 10.45 16.91 2.97
CA PRO A 229 11.05 17.77 1.94
C PRO A 229 12.57 17.94 2.01
N ARG A 230 13.21 17.59 3.14
CA ARG A 230 14.66 17.68 3.32
C ARG A 230 15.41 16.38 3.04
N LYS A 231 14.71 15.23 3.00
CA LYS A 231 15.35 13.90 3.01
C LYS A 231 15.06 13.05 1.77
N SER A 232 13.97 13.29 1.05
CA SER A 232 13.42 12.34 0.05
C SER A 232 13.24 12.94 -1.34
N ASN A 233 14.32 13.46 -1.94
CA ASN A 233 14.20 14.31 -3.12
C ASN A 233 15.11 13.92 -4.28
N ASN A 234 15.58 12.66 -4.42
CA ASN A 234 16.41 12.35 -5.58
C ASN A 234 15.63 12.65 -6.88
N ILE A 235 14.38 12.21 -7.00
CA ILE A 235 13.60 12.36 -8.24
C ILE A 235 13.16 13.80 -8.53
N PRO A 236 12.50 14.54 -7.60
CA PRO A 236 12.18 15.94 -7.85
C PRO A 236 13.42 16.80 -8.15
N THR A 237 14.57 16.48 -7.55
CA THR A 237 15.84 17.19 -7.83
C THR A 237 16.38 16.83 -9.20
N LEU A 238 16.39 15.55 -9.60
CA LEU A 238 16.81 15.10 -10.92
C LEU A 238 15.94 15.69 -12.04
N ILE A 239 14.62 15.71 -11.87
CA ILE A 239 13.70 16.38 -12.81
C ILE A 239 14.05 17.87 -12.90
N GLY A 240 14.31 18.51 -11.76
CA GLY A 240 14.75 19.91 -11.70
C GLY A 240 16.05 20.18 -12.45
N LEU A 241 17.09 19.37 -12.19
CA LEU A 241 18.39 19.44 -12.86
C LEU A 241 18.27 19.17 -14.36
N TYR A 242 17.46 18.20 -14.76
CA TYR A 242 17.19 17.91 -16.17
C TYR A 242 16.52 19.09 -16.89
N LEU A 243 15.46 19.65 -16.31
CA LEU A 243 14.79 20.82 -16.87
C LEU A 243 15.75 22.02 -17.00
N LEU A 244 16.61 22.21 -16.00
CA LEU A 244 17.62 23.25 -16.03
C LEU A 244 18.63 23.02 -17.17
N ALA A 245 19.13 21.78 -17.33
CA ALA A 245 20.04 21.40 -18.42
C ALA A 245 19.40 21.54 -19.81
N MET A 246 18.09 21.34 -19.92
CA MET A 246 17.32 21.59 -21.15
C MET A 246 17.10 23.08 -21.45
N GLY A 247 17.62 24.00 -20.64
CA GLY A 247 17.46 25.44 -20.82
C GLY A 247 16.05 25.95 -20.49
N VAL A 248 15.28 25.20 -19.70
CA VAL A 248 13.94 25.62 -19.28
C VAL A 248 14.05 26.87 -18.41
N LYS A 249 13.27 27.91 -18.75
CA LYS A 249 13.29 29.19 -18.03
C LYS A 249 12.97 29.00 -16.54
N ARG A 250 13.66 29.76 -15.68
CA ARG A 250 13.45 29.80 -14.21
C ARG A 250 11.98 29.89 -13.79
N ARG A 251 11.15 30.65 -14.50
CA ARG A 251 9.71 30.80 -14.20
C ARG A 251 8.95 29.48 -14.28
N VAL A 252 9.27 28.63 -15.27
CA VAL A 252 8.62 27.32 -15.44
C VAL A 252 9.09 26.35 -14.36
N ILE A 253 10.39 26.34 -14.06
CA ILE A 253 10.94 25.54 -12.95
C ILE A 253 10.29 25.92 -11.62
N THR A 254 10.14 27.22 -11.35
CA THR A 254 9.50 27.74 -10.13
C THR A 254 8.02 27.35 -10.06
N PHE A 255 7.31 27.41 -11.18
CA PHE A 255 5.92 26.96 -11.26
C PHE A 255 5.77 25.47 -10.96
N LEU A 256 6.60 24.61 -11.57
CA LEU A 256 6.60 23.17 -11.32
C LEU A 256 6.98 22.83 -9.88
N ALA A 257 7.84 23.64 -9.25
CA ALA A 257 8.22 23.47 -7.86
C ALA A 257 7.03 23.77 -6.93
N GLY A 258 6.23 24.78 -7.27
CA GLY A 258 4.96 25.06 -6.59
C GLY A 258 3.94 23.91 -6.66
N LEU A 259 4.03 23.07 -7.70
CA LEU A 259 3.23 21.84 -7.84
C LEU A 259 3.86 20.62 -7.16
N GLY A 260 5.06 20.73 -6.60
CA GLY A 260 5.80 19.62 -5.99
C GLY A 260 6.42 18.63 -6.99
N ILE A 261 6.42 18.95 -8.29
CA ILE A 261 6.96 18.06 -9.34
C ILE A 261 8.49 18.04 -9.31
N ASN A 262 9.11 19.18 -9.01
CA ASN A 262 10.56 19.31 -8.87
C ASN A 262 10.93 20.10 -7.61
N SER A 263 12.22 20.08 -7.27
CA SER A 263 12.78 20.87 -6.17
C SER A 263 12.76 22.37 -6.49
N ALA A 264 12.81 23.22 -5.47
CA ALA A 264 12.91 24.66 -5.66
C ALA A 264 14.16 25.04 -6.48
N TYR A 265 14.05 26.07 -7.33
CA TYR A 265 15.14 26.50 -8.21
C TYR A 265 16.46 26.74 -7.46
N GLN A 266 16.40 27.36 -6.29
CA GLN A 266 17.59 27.60 -5.47
C GLN A 266 18.28 26.29 -5.07
N THR A 267 17.51 25.31 -4.61
CA THR A 267 18.00 23.97 -4.29
C THR A 267 18.62 23.30 -5.52
N ILE A 268 17.99 23.41 -6.69
CA ILE A 268 18.53 22.85 -7.94
C ILE A 268 19.88 23.50 -8.28
N MET A 269 19.99 24.83 -8.18
CA MET A 269 21.25 25.55 -8.45
C MET A 269 22.35 25.18 -7.45
N ASP A 270 22.01 25.00 -6.18
CA ASP A 270 22.99 24.59 -5.17
C ASP A 270 23.46 23.15 -5.41
N ARG A 271 22.54 22.25 -5.76
CA ARG A 271 22.89 20.88 -6.20
C ARG A 271 23.68 20.85 -7.50
N GLN A 272 23.44 21.77 -8.43
CA GLN A 272 24.22 21.88 -9.66
C GLN A 272 25.69 22.24 -9.38
N LYS A 273 25.96 23.06 -8.37
CA LYS A 273 27.34 23.41 -7.96
C LYS A 273 28.07 22.24 -7.32
N GLU A 274 27.35 21.30 -6.70
CA GLU A 274 27.91 20.08 -6.13
C GLU A 274 28.36 19.07 -7.20
N LEU A 275 27.90 19.23 -8.45
CA LEU A 275 28.21 18.29 -9.51
C LEU A 275 29.58 18.58 -10.13
N PRO A 276 30.46 17.57 -10.27
CA PRO A 276 31.76 17.73 -10.91
C PRO A 276 31.58 18.14 -12.38
N ASP A 277 32.30 19.19 -12.80
CA ASP A 277 32.31 19.81 -14.15
C ASP A 277 31.09 19.51 -15.03
N SER A 278 30.10 20.40 -14.95
CA SER A 278 28.81 20.50 -15.67
C SER A 278 28.73 19.91 -17.10
N LYS A 279 29.82 19.91 -17.87
CA LYS A 279 29.89 19.31 -19.21
C LYS A 279 29.68 17.79 -19.22
N GLN A 280 30.09 17.08 -18.16
CA GLN A 280 29.84 15.65 -18.08
C GLN A 280 28.35 15.35 -17.84
N LEU A 281 27.64 16.25 -17.15
CA LEU A 281 26.23 16.06 -16.83
C LEU A 281 25.32 16.18 -18.06
N GLU A 282 25.56 17.18 -18.92
CA GLU A 282 24.83 17.34 -20.18
C GLU A 282 24.99 16.11 -21.09
N MET A 283 26.19 15.52 -21.15
CA MET A 283 26.44 14.31 -21.94
C MET A 283 25.76 13.07 -21.34
N ARG A 284 25.70 12.95 -20.00
CA ARG A 284 25.11 11.79 -19.32
C ARG A 284 23.58 11.82 -19.29
N LEU A 285 22.96 12.94 -18.87
CA LEU A 285 21.50 13.07 -18.77
C LEU A 285 20.80 12.94 -20.12
N ASN A 286 21.40 13.45 -21.20
CA ASN A 286 20.80 13.40 -22.53
C ASN A 286 20.80 11.97 -23.11
N LYS A 287 21.68 11.09 -22.61
CA LYS A 287 21.72 9.67 -22.98
C LYS A 287 20.68 8.85 -22.21
N ASP A 288 20.58 9.04 -20.89
CA ASP A 288 19.73 8.20 -20.04
C ASP A 288 18.25 8.62 -20.11
N ILE A 289 17.94 9.92 -20.18
CA ILE A 289 16.54 10.37 -20.15
C ILE A 289 15.80 10.09 -21.47
N ARG A 290 16.52 10.08 -22.60
CA ARG A 290 15.98 9.63 -23.89
C ARG A 290 15.62 8.14 -23.89
N SER A 291 16.18 7.34 -22.98
CA SER A 291 15.82 5.94 -22.83
C SER A 291 14.54 5.73 -22.01
N ILE A 292 14.20 6.70 -21.15
CA ILE A 292 13.05 6.62 -20.22
C ILE A 292 11.79 7.21 -20.85
N PHE A 293 11.93 8.32 -21.57
CA PHE A 293 10.82 8.96 -22.26
C PHE A 293 10.96 8.75 -23.76
N PRO A 294 10.04 8.01 -24.41
CA PRO A 294 10.09 7.84 -25.85
C PRO A 294 10.09 9.22 -26.53
N PRO A 295 10.95 9.45 -27.53
CA PRO A 295 11.11 10.76 -28.17
C PRO A 295 9.80 11.31 -28.75
N GLU A 296 8.82 10.45 -29.00
CA GLU A 296 7.49 10.78 -29.51
C GLU A 296 6.68 11.73 -28.60
N ILE A 297 6.89 11.70 -27.28
CA ILE A 297 6.16 12.58 -26.35
C ILE A 297 6.66 14.04 -26.42
N PHE A 298 7.93 14.26 -26.79
CA PHE A 298 8.57 15.58 -26.76
C PHE A 298 9.04 16.11 -28.13
N ALA A 299 9.01 15.29 -29.19
CA ALA A 299 9.36 15.66 -30.55
C ALA A 299 8.73 16.98 -31.06
N PRO A 300 7.44 17.31 -30.78
CA PRO A 300 6.87 18.54 -31.31
C PRO A 300 7.38 19.83 -30.63
N MET A 301 8.04 19.75 -29.46
CA MET A 301 8.58 20.94 -28.78
C MET A 301 10.02 21.28 -29.20
N SER A 302 10.82 20.28 -29.59
CA SER A 302 12.24 20.46 -29.95
C SER A 302 12.44 21.28 -31.24
N HIS A 303 11.63 21.01 -32.28
CA HIS A 303 11.80 21.66 -33.59
C HIS A 303 11.56 23.18 -33.58
N LYS A 304 10.76 23.70 -32.63
CA LYS A 304 10.48 25.13 -32.51
C LYS A 304 11.49 25.89 -31.65
N MET A 305 12.21 25.22 -30.74
CA MET A 305 13.24 25.87 -29.92
C MET A 305 14.58 25.98 -30.64
N SER A 306 14.96 24.99 -31.46
CA SER A 306 16.23 25.02 -32.21
C SER A 306 16.34 26.23 -33.16
N HIS A 307 15.24 26.60 -33.85
CA HIS A 307 15.22 27.80 -34.70
C HIS A 307 15.32 29.13 -33.92
N LYS A 308 14.85 29.21 -32.67
CA LYS A 308 14.92 30.45 -31.88
C LYS A 308 16.30 30.68 -31.25
N ILE A 309 17.05 29.62 -30.96
CA ILE A 309 18.38 29.74 -30.36
C ILE A 309 19.40 30.24 -31.40
N SER A 310 19.33 29.78 -32.66
CA SER A 310 20.17 30.32 -33.75
C SER A 310 19.95 31.80 -34.03
N HIS A 311 18.71 32.31 -33.90
CA HIS A 311 18.43 33.74 -34.08
C HIS A 311 18.86 34.61 -32.90
N THR A 312 18.97 34.05 -31.68
CA THR A 312 19.35 34.84 -30.50
C THR A 312 20.88 34.94 -30.37
N ILE A 313 21.62 33.90 -30.74
CA ILE A 313 23.09 33.92 -30.74
C ILE A 313 23.65 34.84 -31.84
N SER A 314 22.99 34.91 -33.00
CA SER A 314 23.36 35.85 -34.07
C SER A 314 23.05 37.32 -33.73
N PHE A 315 22.11 37.59 -32.83
CA PHE A 315 21.79 38.96 -32.39
C PHE A 315 22.78 39.50 -31.35
N VAL A 316 23.30 38.64 -30.46
CA VAL A 316 24.27 39.05 -29.44
C VAL A 316 25.67 39.29 -30.04
N HIS A 317 26.03 38.56 -31.10
CA HIS A 317 27.35 38.74 -31.72
C HIS A 317 27.48 39.98 -32.61
N ASN A 318 26.36 40.61 -33.00
CA ASN A 318 26.35 41.79 -33.87
C ASN A 318 26.26 43.13 -33.12
N SER A 319 26.23 43.12 -31.78
CA SER A 319 26.08 44.33 -30.95
C SER A 319 27.38 44.80 -30.27
N GLN A 320 28.53 44.18 -30.54
CA GLN A 320 29.82 44.54 -29.92
C GLN A 320 30.80 45.30 -30.83
N ASN A 321 30.43 45.62 -32.08
CA ASN A 321 31.30 46.36 -33.00
C ASN A 321 30.69 47.71 -33.45
N GLN A 322 30.35 48.59 -32.50
CA GLN A 322 30.18 50.01 -32.83
C GLN A 322 31.33 50.83 -32.22
N PRO A 323 32.19 51.46 -33.03
CA PRO A 323 33.24 52.35 -32.54
C PRO A 323 32.62 53.63 -31.97
N VAL A 324 32.92 53.93 -30.72
CA VAL A 324 32.54 55.18 -30.05
C VAL A 324 33.42 56.29 -30.60
N SER A 325 32.85 57.15 -31.45
CA SER A 325 33.50 58.40 -31.87
C SER A 325 33.53 59.37 -30.69
N GLN A 326 34.73 59.80 -30.32
CA GLN A 326 34.95 60.85 -29.32
C GLN A 326 34.69 62.23 -29.95
N THR A 327 33.92 63.06 -29.25
CA THR A 327 33.82 64.52 -29.42
C THR A 327 34.20 65.18 -28.12
#